data_AF-A0A814RRA7-F1
#
_entry.id   AF-A0A814RRA7-F1
#
_cell.length_a   1.000
_cell.length_b   1.000
_cell.length_c   1.000
_cell.angle_alpha   90.00
_cell.angle_beta   90.00
_cell.angle_gamma   90.00
#
_symmetry.space_group_name_H-M   'P 1'
#
loop_
_entity.id
_entity.type
_entity.pdbx_description
1 polymer ?
#
loop_
_entity_poly.entity_id
_entity_poly.type
_entity_poly.pdbx_seq_one_letter_code
_entity_poly.pdbx_strand_id
1 'polypeptide(L)'
;MYTSIVGDSGYDDFQDINDERVQETVPPALLCPICYNLVWKPVECYNCRRIFCTKCIDEAVRVNPGTCPCCRNYRKESCSPIIYSVLCGLHIQCYFASNGCSQILSYEQLEQHEKYDCLYRKQQCRGCRKPFMKKDLNEHEKNCEHIEITCSKCQLIYKQKQKHDYLDCLLHRQHILEQNMVHNDKYREYIKIIDEKYKYYQEQQELFQQKFTRTVKKNEEKQTNRVQVLEQKLEQLLESQDKFEFTLNTIQKDLKSSNDNYKKDHTLIEQKLIDSREINQSMVNDALNKYYSVLVEKIELLRQDNDNKNASLQLKLENLVSKGVRHCGYPFFEGDD
;
A
#
# COMPACT_ATOMS: atom_id res chain seq x y z
N MET A 1 -31.11 -28.30 -7.73
CA MET A 1 -30.38 -29.20 -8.64
C MET A 1 -31.12 -29.19 -9.97
N TYR A 2 -30.71 -28.31 -10.89
CA TYR A 2 -31.21 -28.32 -12.26
C TYR A 2 -30.42 -29.39 -13.00
N THR A 3 -31.04 -30.54 -13.25
CA THR A 3 -30.48 -31.54 -14.15
C THR A 3 -30.56 -30.98 -15.56
N SER A 4 -29.42 -30.52 -16.06
CA SER A 4 -29.15 -30.30 -17.47
C SER A 4 -29.57 -31.55 -18.24
N ILE A 5 -30.68 -31.45 -18.98
CA ILE A 5 -30.98 -32.42 -20.03
C ILE A 5 -30.01 -32.08 -21.16
N VAL A 6 -28.84 -32.73 -21.11
CA VAL A 6 -27.95 -32.87 -22.25
C VAL A 6 -28.68 -33.80 -23.22
N GLY A 7 -29.54 -33.20 -24.03
CA GLY A 7 -30.11 -33.86 -25.19
C GLY A 7 -29.13 -33.74 -26.33
N ASP A 8 -28.18 -34.67 -26.39
CA ASP A 8 -27.35 -34.93 -27.57
C ASP A 8 -28.27 -35.21 -28.77
N SER A 9 -28.67 -34.17 -29.50
CA SER A 9 -29.14 -34.33 -30.86
C SER A 9 -27.90 -34.37 -31.77
N GLY A 10 -27.27 -35.54 -31.85
CA GLY A 10 -26.32 -35.86 -32.91
C GLY A 10 -27.00 -35.77 -34.28
N TYR A 11 -27.03 -34.57 -34.85
CA TYR A 11 -27.50 -34.28 -36.20
C TYR A 11 -26.77 -33.06 -36.78
N ASP A 12 -25.43 -33.06 -36.68
CA ASP A 12 -24.57 -32.10 -37.39
C ASP A 12 -24.08 -32.63 -38.76
N ASP A 13 -24.67 -33.71 -39.26
CA ASP A 13 -24.42 -34.20 -40.62
C ASP A 13 -25.40 -33.56 -41.60
N PHE A 14 -25.13 -32.30 -41.96
CA PHE A 14 -25.49 -31.83 -43.28
C PHE A 14 -24.70 -32.67 -44.29
N GLN A 15 -25.42 -33.53 -45.02
CA GLN A 15 -24.84 -34.46 -45.99
C GLN A 15 -24.42 -33.69 -47.24
N ASP A 16 -23.27 -34.07 -47.80
CA ASP A 16 -22.65 -33.35 -48.91
C ASP A 16 -23.61 -33.16 -50.11
N ILE A 17 -23.49 -32.01 -50.79
CA ILE A 17 -24.26 -31.71 -51.98
C ILE A 17 -23.59 -32.37 -53.18
N ASN A 18 -24.02 -33.59 -53.51
CA ASN A 18 -23.59 -34.25 -54.73
C ASN A 18 -24.06 -33.47 -55.97
N ASP A 19 -23.21 -33.41 -56.99
CA ASP A 19 -23.46 -32.66 -58.23
C ASP A 19 -24.74 -33.11 -58.97
N GLU A 20 -25.15 -34.37 -58.80
CA GLU A 20 -26.39 -34.93 -59.39
C GLU A 20 -27.68 -34.27 -58.89
N ARG A 21 -27.61 -33.55 -57.76
CA ARG A 21 -28.76 -32.84 -57.18
C ARG A 21 -28.94 -31.45 -57.78
N VAL A 22 -27.91 -30.92 -58.44
CA VAL A 22 -27.93 -29.60 -59.06
C VAL A 22 -28.59 -29.73 -60.43
N GLN A 23 -29.54 -28.84 -60.73
CA GLN A 23 -30.28 -28.90 -62.00
C GLN A 23 -29.41 -28.44 -63.18
N GLU A 24 -28.41 -27.61 -62.90
CA GLU A 24 -27.46 -27.09 -63.88
C GLU A 24 -26.11 -27.82 -63.86
N THR A 25 -25.35 -27.70 -64.94
CA THR A 25 -23.96 -28.15 -64.98
C THR A 25 -23.09 -27.33 -64.03
N VAL A 26 -22.52 -27.98 -63.01
CA VAL A 26 -21.65 -27.34 -62.02
C VAL A 26 -20.27 -27.05 -62.63
N PRO A 27 -19.80 -25.79 -62.66
CA PRO A 27 -18.43 -25.47 -63.08
C PRO A 27 -17.41 -26.15 -62.16
N PRO A 28 -16.31 -26.75 -62.68
CA PRO A 28 -15.28 -27.39 -61.86
C PRO A 28 -14.64 -26.47 -60.82
N ALA A 29 -14.71 -25.15 -61.03
CA ALA A 29 -14.24 -24.14 -60.08
C ALA A 29 -15.07 -24.07 -58.78
N LEU A 30 -16.30 -24.58 -58.78
CA LEU A 30 -17.19 -24.63 -57.62
C LEU A 30 -17.10 -25.95 -56.84
N LEU A 31 -16.29 -26.90 -57.32
CA LEU A 31 -16.10 -28.19 -56.66
C LEU A 31 -14.97 -28.10 -55.63
N CYS A 32 -15.21 -28.69 -54.47
CA CYS A 32 -14.17 -28.78 -53.44
C CYS A 32 -13.09 -29.79 -53.86
N PRO A 33 -11.80 -29.43 -53.86
CA PRO A 33 -10.72 -30.38 -54.22
C PRO A 33 -10.52 -31.56 -53.26
N ILE A 34 -11.22 -31.59 -52.12
CA ILE A 34 -11.09 -32.63 -51.10
C ILE A 34 -12.21 -33.67 -51.24
N CYS A 35 -13.47 -33.23 -51.29
CA CYS A 35 -14.62 -34.13 -51.40
C CYS A 35 -15.17 -34.27 -52.83
N TYR A 36 -14.69 -33.47 -53.78
CA TYR A 36 -15.11 -33.42 -55.19
C TYR A 36 -16.58 -33.09 -55.44
N ASN A 37 -17.31 -32.65 -54.41
CA ASN A 37 -18.70 -32.20 -54.50
C ASN A 37 -18.78 -30.67 -54.59
N LEU A 38 -19.96 -30.15 -54.95
CA LEU A 38 -20.29 -28.73 -54.85
C LEU A 38 -19.90 -28.19 -53.46
N VAL A 39 -19.13 -27.11 -53.45
CA VAL A 39 -18.57 -26.55 -52.21
C VAL A 39 -19.67 -26.14 -51.23
N TRP A 40 -19.59 -26.57 -49.98
CA TRP A 40 -20.53 -26.20 -48.91
C TRP A 40 -19.89 -25.24 -47.89
N LYS A 41 -20.50 -24.07 -47.70
CA LYS A 41 -19.97 -22.96 -46.88
C LYS A 41 -18.51 -22.68 -47.29
N PRO A 42 -18.28 -22.07 -48.46
CA PRO A 42 -16.96 -22.02 -49.08
C PRO A 42 -15.97 -21.21 -48.25
N VAL A 43 -14.75 -21.73 -48.12
CA VAL A 43 -13.59 -21.06 -47.55
C VAL A 43 -12.49 -21.04 -48.60
N GLU A 44 -11.81 -19.91 -48.74
CA GLU A 44 -10.76 -19.73 -49.74
C GLU A 44 -9.38 -19.81 -49.08
N CYS A 45 -8.43 -20.45 -49.75
CA CYS A 45 -7.02 -20.33 -49.37
C CYS A 45 -6.45 -19.04 -49.94
N TYR A 46 -5.97 -18.14 -49.07
CA TYR A 46 -5.35 -16.87 -49.47
C TYR A 46 -4.21 -17.04 -50.49
N ASN A 47 -3.41 -18.09 -50.34
CA ASN A 47 -2.18 -18.29 -51.13
C ASN A 47 -2.44 -18.82 -52.54
N CYS A 48 -3.40 -19.73 -52.71
CA CYS A 48 -3.65 -20.39 -54.01
C CYS A 48 -5.05 -20.14 -54.57
N ARG A 49 -5.90 -19.40 -53.86
CA ARG A 49 -7.26 -18.99 -54.27
C ARG A 49 -8.21 -20.17 -54.54
N ARG A 50 -7.84 -21.38 -54.12
CA ARG A 50 -8.71 -22.57 -54.19
C ARG A 50 -9.74 -22.50 -53.07
N ILE A 51 -10.97 -22.89 -53.41
CA ILE A 51 -12.09 -22.95 -52.47
C ILE A 51 -12.30 -24.36 -51.95
N PHE A 52 -12.73 -24.46 -50.70
CA PHE A 52 -12.97 -25.72 -50.01
C PHE A 52 -14.26 -25.63 -49.20
N CYS A 53 -14.90 -26.77 -48.94
CA CYS A 53 -15.97 -26.81 -47.94
C CYS A 53 -15.36 -26.48 -46.58
N THR A 54 -16.06 -25.71 -45.75
CA THR A 54 -15.59 -25.37 -44.39
C THR A 54 -15.16 -26.62 -43.62
N LYS A 55 -16.01 -27.66 -43.58
CA LYS A 55 -15.71 -28.92 -42.89
C LYS A 55 -14.46 -29.61 -43.44
N CYS A 56 -14.34 -29.73 -44.76
CA CYS A 56 -13.24 -30.45 -45.41
C CYS A 56 -11.89 -29.81 -45.13
N ILE A 57 -11.79 -28.47 -45.24
CA ILE A 57 -10.52 -27.79 -44.98
C ILE A 57 -10.18 -27.74 -43.49
N ASP A 58 -11.17 -27.56 -42.63
CA ASP A 58 -10.96 -27.58 -41.17
C ASP A 58 -10.45 -28.95 -40.71
N GLU A 59 -10.96 -30.04 -41.29
CA GLU A 59 -10.44 -31.39 -41.03
C GLU A 59 -9.03 -31.62 -41.58
N ALA A 60 -8.76 -31.21 -42.83
CA ALA A 60 -7.43 -31.36 -43.43
C ALA A 60 -6.36 -30.60 -42.64
N VAL A 61 -6.66 -29.37 -42.20
CA VAL A 61 -5.75 -28.53 -41.41
C VAL A 61 -5.63 -29.02 -39.97
N ARG A 62 -6.67 -29.66 -39.41
CA ARG A 62 -6.58 -30.32 -38.10
C ARG A 62 -5.56 -31.46 -38.11
N VAL A 63 -5.49 -32.23 -39.19
CA VAL A 63 -4.49 -33.32 -39.34
C VAL A 63 -3.10 -32.75 -39.61
N ASN A 64 -2.99 -31.77 -40.51
CA ASN A 64 -1.73 -31.13 -40.87
C ASN A 64 -1.83 -29.60 -40.74
N PRO A 65 -1.53 -29.04 -39.55
CA PRO A 65 -1.66 -27.61 -39.29
C PRO A 65 -0.92 -26.75 -40.32
N GLY A 66 -1.60 -25.70 -40.82
CA GLY A 66 -1.03 -24.75 -41.78
C GLY A 66 -0.79 -25.29 -43.19
N THR A 67 -1.19 -26.53 -43.50
CA THR A 67 -0.92 -27.15 -44.81
C THR A 67 -2.15 -27.12 -45.70
N CYS A 68 -2.07 -26.42 -46.84
CA CYS A 68 -3.14 -26.43 -47.84
C CYS A 68 -3.04 -27.71 -48.70
N PRO A 69 -4.13 -28.46 -48.93
CA PRO A 69 -4.10 -29.64 -49.80
C PRO A 69 -3.61 -29.36 -51.24
N CYS A 70 -3.76 -28.12 -51.72
CA CYS A 70 -3.36 -27.74 -53.09
C CYS A 70 -1.96 -27.11 -53.17
N CYS A 71 -1.58 -26.24 -52.22
CA CYS A 71 -0.33 -25.46 -52.30
C CYS A 71 0.61 -25.62 -51.10
N ARG A 72 0.26 -26.49 -50.14
CA ARG A 72 1.01 -26.78 -48.90
C ARG A 72 1.19 -25.62 -47.92
N ASN A 73 0.68 -24.43 -48.23
CA ASN A 73 0.68 -23.28 -47.34
C ASN A 73 -0.75 -22.74 -47.19
N TYR A 74 -1.42 -23.06 -46.09
CA TYR A 74 -2.80 -22.67 -45.84
C TYR A 74 -2.87 -21.38 -45.02
N ARG A 75 -3.62 -20.41 -45.56
CA ARG A 75 -4.09 -19.25 -44.83
C ARG A 75 -5.56 -19.05 -45.18
N LYS A 76 -6.40 -19.06 -44.15
CA LYS A 76 -7.86 -18.92 -44.28
C LYS A 76 -8.22 -17.53 -44.78
N GLU A 77 -9.06 -17.45 -45.80
CA GLU A 77 -9.65 -16.24 -46.36
C GLU A 77 -11.14 -16.46 -46.62
N SER A 78 -11.93 -15.38 -46.56
CA SER A 78 -13.34 -15.44 -46.91
C SER A 78 -13.50 -15.67 -48.42
N CYS A 79 -14.50 -16.45 -48.81
CA CYS A 79 -14.77 -16.69 -50.22
C CYS A 79 -15.18 -15.38 -50.93
N SER A 80 -14.69 -15.18 -52.16
CA SER A 80 -15.09 -14.05 -53.00
C SER A 80 -16.62 -13.92 -53.12
N PRO A 81 -17.19 -12.71 -52.94
CA PRO A 81 -18.63 -12.47 -53.10
C PRO A 81 -19.18 -12.90 -54.46
N ILE A 82 -18.35 -12.87 -55.51
CA ILE A 82 -18.74 -13.31 -56.86
C ILE A 82 -18.98 -14.82 -56.88
N ILE A 83 -18.10 -15.61 -56.26
CA ILE A 83 -18.25 -17.08 -56.19
C ILE A 83 -19.50 -17.42 -55.39
N TYR A 84 -19.72 -16.72 -54.27
CA TYR A 84 -20.92 -16.91 -53.46
C TYR A 84 -22.20 -16.55 -54.24
N SER A 85 -22.21 -15.44 -54.97
CA SER A 85 -23.34 -15.05 -55.84
C SER A 85 -23.66 -16.11 -56.90
N VAL A 86 -22.63 -16.71 -57.52
CA VAL A 86 -22.80 -17.81 -58.48
C VAL A 86 -23.39 -19.05 -57.80
N LEU A 87 -22.93 -19.40 -56.59
CA LEU A 87 -23.50 -20.50 -55.82
C LEU A 87 -24.98 -20.26 -55.49
N CYS A 88 -25.36 -19.05 -55.08
CA CYS A 88 -26.74 -18.68 -54.79
C CYS A 88 -27.68 -18.78 -56.00
N GLY A 89 -27.14 -18.69 -57.22
CA GLY A 89 -27.89 -18.87 -58.46
C GLY A 89 -28.18 -20.33 -58.84
N LEU A 90 -27.60 -21.31 -58.15
CA LEU A 90 -27.81 -22.73 -58.45
C LEU A 90 -29.14 -23.23 -57.88
N HIS A 91 -29.79 -24.13 -58.64
CA HIS A 91 -31.02 -24.79 -58.23
C HIS A 91 -30.71 -26.22 -57.79
N ILE A 92 -30.95 -26.51 -56.51
CA ILE A 92 -30.54 -27.75 -55.87
C ILE A 92 -31.76 -28.51 -55.39
N GLN A 93 -31.89 -29.76 -55.81
CA GLN A 93 -32.95 -30.64 -55.35
C GLN A 93 -32.69 -31.07 -53.90
N CYS A 94 -33.76 -31.04 -53.10
CA CYS A 94 -33.73 -31.49 -51.71
C CYS A 94 -33.20 -32.92 -51.60
N TYR A 95 -32.33 -33.17 -50.63
CA TYR A 95 -31.77 -34.48 -50.33
C TYR A 95 -32.85 -35.55 -50.10
N PHE A 96 -33.99 -35.14 -49.51
CA PHE A 96 -35.12 -36.02 -49.23
C PHE A 96 -36.06 -36.22 -50.44
N ALA A 97 -35.61 -35.97 -51.67
CA ALA A 97 -36.40 -36.21 -52.86
C ALA A 97 -36.82 -37.67 -53.03
N SER A 98 -35.93 -38.61 -52.68
CA SER A 98 -36.24 -40.05 -52.64
C SER A 98 -37.35 -40.41 -51.64
N ASN A 99 -37.54 -39.59 -50.60
CA ASN A 99 -38.63 -39.75 -49.62
C ASN A 99 -39.92 -39.03 -50.04
N GLY A 100 -39.93 -38.33 -51.18
CA GLY A 100 -41.10 -37.63 -51.72
C GLY A 100 -41.03 -36.09 -51.65
N CYS A 101 -39.89 -35.48 -51.27
CA CYS A 101 -39.75 -34.03 -51.33
C CYS A 101 -39.49 -33.54 -52.75
N SER A 102 -40.44 -32.80 -53.34
CA SER A 102 -40.30 -32.25 -54.70
C SER A 102 -39.72 -30.83 -54.75
N GLN A 103 -39.15 -30.33 -53.65
CA GLN A 103 -38.64 -28.95 -53.60
C GLN A 103 -37.26 -28.83 -54.28
N ILE A 104 -37.15 -27.79 -55.10
CA ILE A 104 -35.92 -27.31 -55.71
C ILE A 104 -35.63 -25.95 -55.07
N LEU A 105 -34.44 -25.79 -54.52
CA LEU A 105 -34.08 -24.70 -53.61
C LEU A 105 -32.82 -24.01 -54.07
N SER A 106 -32.66 -22.73 -53.73
CA SER A 106 -31.38 -22.06 -53.89
C SER A 106 -30.37 -22.56 -52.86
N TYR A 107 -29.09 -22.34 -53.12
CA TYR A 107 -28.01 -22.70 -52.21
C TYR A 107 -28.20 -22.15 -50.79
N GLU A 108 -28.73 -20.95 -50.63
CA GLU A 108 -28.97 -20.31 -49.33
C GLU A 108 -30.14 -20.95 -48.56
N GLN A 109 -31.19 -21.35 -49.27
CA GLN A 109 -32.41 -21.91 -48.67
C GLN A 109 -32.26 -23.38 -48.31
N LEU A 110 -31.28 -24.06 -48.90
CA LEU A 110 -31.08 -25.50 -48.77
C LEU A 110 -30.87 -25.94 -47.32
N GLU A 111 -30.01 -25.23 -46.56
CA GLU A 111 -29.73 -25.58 -45.16
C GLU A 111 -30.99 -25.46 -44.30
N GLN A 112 -31.69 -24.34 -44.46
CA GLN A 112 -32.87 -24.04 -43.68
C GLN A 112 -33.97 -25.07 -43.95
N HIS A 113 -34.20 -25.39 -45.23
CA HIS A 113 -35.17 -26.40 -45.61
C HIS A 113 -34.80 -27.78 -45.07
N GLU A 114 -33.61 -28.30 -45.38
CA GLU A 114 -33.26 -29.68 -45.07
C GLU A 114 -33.11 -29.92 -43.57
N LYS A 115 -32.70 -28.91 -42.81
CA LYS A 115 -32.62 -29.03 -41.35
C LYS A 115 -33.96 -28.80 -40.67
N TYR A 116 -34.71 -27.76 -41.05
CA TYR A 116 -35.82 -27.31 -40.23
C TYR A 116 -37.18 -27.48 -40.89
N ASP A 117 -37.32 -27.26 -42.20
CA ASP A 117 -38.65 -27.14 -42.81
C ASP A 117 -39.13 -28.43 -43.47
N CYS A 118 -38.22 -29.25 -44.01
CA CYS A 118 -38.54 -30.42 -44.81
C CYS A 118 -39.42 -31.42 -44.05
N LEU A 119 -40.65 -31.61 -44.56
CA LEU A 119 -41.62 -32.53 -43.97
C LEU A 119 -41.25 -34.01 -44.16
N TYR A 120 -40.35 -34.31 -45.10
CA TYR A 120 -39.86 -35.65 -45.44
C TYR A 120 -38.55 -36.01 -44.73
N ARG A 121 -38.04 -35.12 -43.88
CA ARG A 121 -36.95 -35.42 -42.97
C ARG A 121 -37.45 -36.38 -41.88
N LYS A 122 -36.63 -37.36 -41.52
CA LYS A 122 -36.89 -38.23 -40.36
C LYS A 122 -36.53 -37.51 -39.07
N GLN A 123 -37.43 -37.55 -38.10
CA GLN A 123 -37.26 -37.00 -36.76
C GLN A 123 -37.71 -38.05 -35.73
N GLN A 124 -37.02 -38.09 -34.59
CA GLN A 124 -37.36 -39.02 -33.51
C GLN A 124 -38.56 -38.51 -32.73
N CYS A 125 -39.47 -39.43 -32.37
CA CYS A 125 -40.54 -39.13 -31.42
C CYS A 125 -39.99 -38.83 -30.03
N ARG A 126 -40.52 -37.77 -29.39
CA ARG A 126 -40.11 -37.37 -28.03
C ARG A 126 -40.37 -38.45 -26.96
N GLY A 127 -41.39 -39.28 -27.16
CA GLY A 127 -41.71 -40.39 -26.28
C GLY A 127 -40.95 -41.67 -26.62
N CYS A 128 -41.29 -42.31 -27.75
CA CYS A 128 -40.80 -43.65 -28.06
C CYS A 128 -39.42 -43.68 -28.76
N ARG A 129 -38.85 -42.52 -29.11
CA ARG A 129 -37.57 -42.35 -29.82
C ARG A 129 -37.45 -43.04 -31.18
N LYS A 130 -38.53 -43.63 -31.71
CA LYS A 130 -38.55 -44.19 -33.08
C LYS A 130 -38.53 -43.06 -34.12
N PRO A 131 -37.84 -43.23 -35.26
CA PRO A 131 -37.79 -42.24 -36.32
C PRO A 131 -39.09 -42.25 -37.15
N PHE A 132 -39.69 -41.09 -37.36
CA PHE A 132 -40.86 -40.86 -38.21
C PHE A 132 -40.60 -39.70 -39.18
N MET A 133 -41.30 -39.65 -40.30
CA MET A 133 -41.26 -38.44 -41.14
C MET A 133 -41.92 -37.28 -40.40
N LYS A 134 -41.36 -36.07 -40.52
CA LYS A 134 -41.87 -34.88 -39.83
C LYS A 134 -43.37 -34.62 -40.11
N LYS A 135 -43.86 -34.91 -41.32
CA LYS A 135 -45.30 -34.85 -41.65
C LYS A 135 -46.18 -35.77 -40.80
N ASP A 136 -45.71 -36.97 -40.49
CA ASP A 136 -46.48 -38.02 -39.81
C ASP A 136 -46.23 -37.99 -38.29
N LEU A 137 -45.15 -37.33 -37.86
CA LEU A 137 -44.73 -37.26 -36.47
C LEU A 137 -45.83 -36.64 -35.58
N ASN A 138 -46.48 -35.57 -36.03
CA ASN A 138 -47.53 -34.91 -35.25
C ASN A 138 -48.73 -35.83 -34.98
N GLU A 139 -49.07 -36.70 -35.92
CA GLU A 139 -50.16 -37.67 -35.75
C GLU A 139 -49.75 -38.81 -34.82
N HIS A 140 -48.51 -39.29 -34.97
CA HIS A 140 -47.93 -40.27 -34.04
C HIS A 140 -47.88 -39.73 -32.61
N GLU A 141 -47.40 -38.51 -32.41
CA GLU A 141 -47.26 -37.91 -31.08
C GLU A 141 -48.60 -37.65 -30.38
N LYS A 142 -49.72 -37.53 -31.11
CA LYS A 142 -51.04 -37.48 -30.46
C LYS A 142 -51.44 -38.80 -29.79
N ASN A 143 -50.91 -39.93 -30.27
CA ASN A 143 -51.30 -41.28 -29.86
C ASN A 143 -50.15 -42.09 -29.22
N CYS A 144 -48.98 -41.47 -29.05
CA CYS A 144 -47.78 -42.17 -28.57
C CYS A 144 -47.87 -42.46 -27.07
N GLU A 145 -47.76 -43.75 -26.70
CA GLU A 145 -47.91 -44.20 -25.32
C GLU A 145 -46.78 -43.75 -24.38
N HIS A 146 -45.66 -43.33 -24.96
CA HIS A 146 -44.43 -43.01 -24.25
C HIS A 146 -44.23 -41.52 -24.05
N ILE A 147 -45.13 -40.66 -24.55
CA ILE A 147 -45.04 -39.22 -24.30
C ILE A 147 -45.42 -38.97 -22.85
N GLU A 148 -44.57 -38.25 -22.14
CA GLU A 148 -44.83 -37.84 -20.78
C GLU A 148 -45.51 -36.47 -20.77
N ILE A 149 -46.54 -36.34 -19.94
CA ILE A 149 -47.30 -35.11 -19.73
C ILE A 149 -47.18 -34.73 -18.27
N THR A 150 -47.02 -33.43 -18.03
CA THR A 150 -47.00 -32.86 -16.68
C THR A 150 -48.40 -32.38 -16.29
N CYS A 151 -48.90 -32.83 -15.15
CA CYS A 151 -50.16 -32.34 -14.61
C CYS A 151 -50.03 -30.87 -14.18
N SER A 152 -50.87 -29.98 -14.72
CA SER A 152 -50.84 -28.55 -14.37
C SER A 152 -51.20 -28.25 -12.90
N LYS A 153 -51.92 -29.17 -12.22
CA LYS A 153 -52.40 -28.97 -10.85
C LYS A 153 -51.46 -29.51 -9.79
N CYS A 154 -50.83 -30.67 -10.03
CA CYS A 154 -50.00 -31.36 -9.05
C CYS A 154 -48.54 -31.56 -9.50
N GLN A 155 -48.20 -31.14 -10.73
CA GLN A 155 -46.87 -31.25 -11.33
C GLN A 155 -46.32 -32.69 -11.48
N LEU A 156 -47.17 -33.70 -11.29
CA LEU A 156 -46.81 -35.10 -11.57
C LEU A 156 -46.56 -35.28 -13.07
N ILE A 157 -45.45 -35.94 -13.41
CA ILE A 157 -45.14 -36.39 -14.76
C ILE A 157 -45.67 -37.81 -14.93
N TYR A 158 -46.50 -38.04 -15.94
CA TYR A 158 -47.10 -39.35 -16.22
C TYR A 158 -47.21 -39.59 -17.73
N LYS A 159 -47.31 -40.85 -18.17
CA LYS A 159 -47.43 -41.16 -19.60
C LYS A 159 -48.78 -40.72 -20.14
N GLN A 160 -48.85 -40.17 -21.34
CA GLN A 160 -50.07 -39.66 -21.98
C GLN A 160 -51.21 -40.68 -22.03
N LYS A 161 -50.90 -41.97 -22.21
CA LYS A 161 -51.91 -43.05 -22.16
C LYS A 161 -52.34 -43.42 -20.74
N GLN A 162 -51.50 -43.17 -19.74
CA GLN A 162 -51.92 -43.28 -18.35
C GLN A 162 -52.81 -42.07 -18.07
N LYS A 163 -54.07 -42.33 -17.73
CA LYS A 163 -54.94 -41.23 -17.30
C LYS A 163 -54.45 -40.74 -15.93
N HIS A 164 -54.43 -39.43 -15.75
CA HIS A 164 -54.27 -38.78 -14.46
C HIS A 164 -55.52 -37.93 -14.25
N ASP A 165 -56.50 -38.53 -13.59
CA ASP A 165 -57.77 -37.87 -13.38
C ASP A 165 -57.77 -36.99 -12.12
N TYR A 166 -58.95 -36.50 -11.76
CA TYR A 166 -59.10 -35.67 -10.57
C TYR A 166 -58.72 -36.41 -9.28
N LEU A 167 -59.06 -37.69 -9.16
CA LEU A 167 -58.77 -38.49 -7.98
C LEU A 167 -57.28 -38.78 -7.87
N ASP A 168 -56.62 -39.17 -8.98
CA ASP A 168 -55.17 -39.34 -9.03
C ASP A 168 -54.42 -38.06 -8.62
N CYS A 169 -54.91 -36.90 -9.10
CA CYS A 169 -54.37 -35.60 -8.75
C CYS A 169 -54.51 -35.28 -7.26
N LEU A 170 -55.64 -35.59 -6.65
CA LEU A 170 -55.87 -35.37 -5.22
C LEU A 170 -54.99 -36.28 -4.36
N LEU A 171 -54.91 -37.56 -4.69
CA LEU A 171 -54.07 -38.52 -3.98
C LEU A 171 -52.59 -38.13 -4.04
N HIS A 172 -52.11 -37.72 -5.22
CA HIS A 172 -50.72 -37.27 -5.34
C HIS A 172 -50.44 -36.02 -4.49
N ARG A 173 -51.37 -35.05 -4.48
CA ARG A 173 -51.23 -33.84 -3.65
C ARG A 173 -51.26 -34.16 -2.16
N GLN A 174 -52.15 -35.05 -1.73
CA GLN A 174 -52.19 -35.51 -0.34
C GLN A 174 -50.85 -36.12 0.07
N HIS A 175 -50.29 -36.98 -0.76
CA HIS A 175 -48.99 -37.59 -0.50
C HIS A 175 -47.85 -36.56 -0.39
N ILE A 176 -47.82 -35.56 -1.28
CA ILE A 176 -46.85 -34.46 -1.20
C ILE A 176 -46.99 -33.70 0.12
N LEU A 177 -48.22 -33.41 0.54
CA LEU A 177 -48.48 -32.71 1.80
C LEU A 177 -47.98 -33.51 3.01
N GLU A 178 -48.27 -34.82 3.04
CA GLU A 178 -47.79 -35.72 4.09
C GLU A 178 -46.25 -35.75 4.17
N GLN A 179 -45.57 -35.84 3.02
CA GLN A 179 -44.10 -35.79 2.97
C GLN A 179 -43.55 -34.45 3.47
N ASN A 180 -44.17 -33.34 3.06
CA ASN A 180 -43.77 -32.00 3.49
C ASN A 180 -43.98 -31.80 5.00
N MET A 181 -45.03 -32.38 5.59
CA MET A 181 -45.25 -32.34 7.03
C MET A 181 -44.12 -33.05 7.79
N VAL A 182 -43.76 -34.26 7.37
CA VAL A 182 -42.63 -35.02 7.97
C VAL A 182 -41.32 -34.26 7.84
N HIS A 183 -41.08 -33.61 6.70
CA HIS A 183 -39.87 -32.81 6.48
C HIS A 183 -39.85 -31.56 7.37
N ASN A 184 -40.99 -30.90 7.54
CA ASN A 184 -41.13 -29.75 8.45
C ASN A 184 -40.92 -30.13 9.92
N ASP A 185 -41.37 -31.31 10.35
CA ASP A 185 -41.14 -31.79 11.72
C ASP A 185 -39.65 -32.02 12.00
N LYS A 186 -38.91 -32.56 11.01
CA LYS A 186 -37.44 -32.66 11.10
C LYS A 186 -36.78 -31.29 11.24
N TYR A 187 -37.22 -30.29 10.47
CA TYR A 187 -36.69 -28.93 10.60
C TYR A 187 -36.97 -28.30 11.95
N ARG A 188 -38.17 -28.51 12.51
CA ARG A 188 -38.48 -28.04 13.88
C ARG A 188 -37.52 -28.62 14.90
N GLU A 189 -37.16 -29.89 14.77
CA GLU A 189 -36.19 -30.52 15.68
C GLU A 189 -34.77 -29.97 15.50
N TYR A 190 -34.33 -29.75 14.25
CA TYR A 190 -33.05 -29.08 14.00
C TYR A 190 -32.98 -27.67 14.59
N ILE A 191 -34.06 -26.90 14.50
CA ILE A 191 -34.13 -25.55 15.07
C ILE A 191 -33.95 -25.60 16.59
N LYS A 192 -34.60 -26.53 17.29
CA LYS A 192 -34.41 -26.69 18.76
C LYS A 192 -32.95 -26.93 19.13
N ILE A 193 -32.27 -27.82 18.41
CA ILE A 193 -30.85 -28.12 18.64
C ILE A 193 -29.98 -26.87 18.42
N ILE A 194 -30.28 -26.08 17.39
CA ILE A 194 -29.57 -24.83 17.10
C ILE A 194 -29.80 -23.82 18.23
N ASP A 195 -31.04 -23.66 18.69
CA ASP A 195 -31.39 -22.74 19.78
C ASP A 195 -30.68 -23.12 21.08
N GLU A 196 -30.60 -24.41 21.41
CA GLU A 196 -29.86 -24.91 22.58
C GLU A 196 -28.36 -24.60 22.48
N LYS A 197 -27.76 -24.84 21.31
CA LYS A 197 -26.34 -24.49 21.07
C LYS A 197 -26.10 -23.00 21.16
N TYR A 198 -27.02 -22.20 20.61
CA TYR A 198 -26.91 -20.74 20.65
C TYR A 198 -26.93 -20.23 22.10
N LYS A 199 -27.86 -20.72 22.93
CA LYS A 199 -27.90 -20.41 24.37
C LYS A 199 -26.59 -20.78 25.07
N TYR A 200 -26.07 -21.97 24.82
CA TYR A 200 -24.78 -22.40 25.37
C TYR A 200 -23.64 -21.43 24.99
N TYR A 201 -23.54 -21.03 23.72
CA TYR A 201 -22.50 -20.10 23.29
C TYR A 201 -22.65 -18.70 23.92
N GLN A 202 -23.87 -18.21 24.09
CA GLN A 202 -24.13 -16.96 24.79
C GLN A 202 -23.63 -17.02 26.25
N GLU A 203 -23.96 -18.08 26.97
CA GLU A 203 -23.50 -18.29 28.35
C GLU A 203 -21.96 -18.32 28.45
N GLN A 204 -21.29 -19.00 27.52
CA GLN A 204 -19.82 -19.03 27.48
C GLN A 204 -19.22 -17.65 27.22
N GLN A 205 -19.84 -16.85 26.35
CA GLN A 205 -19.38 -15.50 26.04
C GLN A 205 -19.53 -14.57 27.26
N GLU A 206 -20.64 -14.65 27.98
CA GLU A 206 -20.86 -13.90 29.22
C GLU A 206 -19.83 -14.27 30.31
N LEU A 207 -19.58 -15.57 30.50
CA LEU A 207 -18.56 -16.05 31.45
C LEU A 207 -17.16 -15.54 31.08
N PHE A 208 -16.82 -15.54 29.79
CA PHE A 208 -15.55 -15.00 29.31
C PHE A 208 -15.44 -13.50 29.59
N GLN A 209 -16.46 -12.72 29.25
CA GLN A 209 -16.50 -11.28 29.53
C GLN A 209 -16.35 -10.99 31.03
N GLN A 210 -17.06 -11.72 31.89
CA GLN A 210 -16.93 -11.55 33.34
C GLN A 210 -15.50 -11.82 33.83
N LYS A 211 -14.85 -12.88 33.34
CA LYS A 211 -13.44 -13.19 33.70
C LYS A 211 -12.49 -12.10 33.20
N PHE A 212 -12.69 -11.62 31.98
CA PHE A 212 -11.89 -10.55 31.39
C PHE A 212 -12.02 -9.26 32.22
N THR A 213 -13.25 -8.80 32.49
CA THR A 213 -13.49 -7.60 33.30
C THR A 213 -12.90 -7.70 34.70
N ARG A 214 -13.01 -8.86 35.36
CA ARG A 214 -12.37 -9.08 36.68
C ARG A 214 -10.85 -8.95 36.60
N THR A 215 -10.24 -9.42 35.52
CA THR A 215 -8.78 -9.36 35.34
C THR A 215 -8.32 -7.94 35.06
N VAL A 216 -9.04 -7.21 34.21
CA VAL A 216 -8.77 -5.79 33.92
C VAL A 216 -8.86 -4.95 35.19
N LYS A 217 -9.96 -5.08 35.97
CA LYS A 217 -10.13 -4.34 37.23
C LYS A 217 -8.99 -4.59 38.22
N LYS A 218 -8.57 -5.85 38.39
CA LYS A 218 -7.42 -6.19 39.27
C LYS A 218 -6.11 -5.56 38.80
N ASN A 219 -5.91 -5.43 37.48
CA ASN A 219 -4.72 -4.78 36.94
C ASN A 219 -4.79 -3.26 37.07
N GLU A 220 -5.94 -2.66 36.85
CA GLU A 220 -6.19 -1.23 37.08
C GLU A 220 -5.93 -0.88 38.55
N GLU A 221 -6.49 -1.61 39.51
CA GLU A 221 -6.24 -1.41 40.94
C GLU A 221 -4.74 -1.47 41.28
N LYS A 222 -4.01 -2.45 40.71
CA LYS A 222 -2.55 -2.55 40.89
C LYS A 222 -1.81 -1.36 40.29
N GLN A 223 -2.22 -0.88 39.12
CA GLN A 223 -1.61 0.30 38.50
C GLN A 223 -1.89 1.56 39.30
N THR A 224 -3.13 1.77 39.73
CA THR A 224 -3.52 2.90 40.59
C THR A 224 -2.69 2.92 41.87
N ASN A 225 -2.56 1.77 42.54
CA ASN A 225 -1.73 1.68 43.75
C ASN A 225 -0.25 2.01 43.47
N ARG A 226 0.30 1.58 42.32
CA ARG A 226 1.68 1.93 41.94
C ARG A 226 1.85 3.43 41.66
N VAL A 227 0.86 4.05 41.01
CA VAL A 227 0.87 5.50 40.73
C VAL A 227 0.84 6.27 42.05
N GLN A 228 -0.07 5.93 42.97
CA GLN A 228 -0.16 6.57 44.28
C GLN A 228 1.16 6.49 45.08
N VAL A 229 1.84 5.34 45.05
CA VAL A 229 3.14 5.19 45.72
C VAL A 229 4.22 6.06 45.06
N LEU A 230 4.19 6.22 43.74
CA LEU A 230 5.14 7.09 43.03
C LEU A 230 4.84 8.57 43.30
N GLU A 231 3.58 8.97 43.36
CA GLU A 231 3.15 10.33 43.72
C GLU A 231 3.65 10.70 45.12
N GLN A 232 3.47 9.83 46.12
CA GLN A 232 3.98 10.05 47.48
C GLN A 232 5.50 10.19 47.52
N LYS A 233 6.24 9.38 46.73
CA LYS A 233 7.70 9.50 46.64
C LYS A 233 8.13 10.80 45.97
N LEU A 234 7.39 11.25 44.97
CA LEU A 234 7.66 12.50 44.29
C LEU A 234 7.48 13.68 45.24
N GLU A 235 6.41 13.69 46.05
CA GLU A 235 6.18 14.69 47.09
C GLU A 235 7.34 14.74 48.10
N GLN A 236 7.80 13.59 48.59
CA GLN A 236 8.95 13.52 49.50
C GLN A 236 10.24 14.07 48.88
N LEU A 237 10.46 13.83 47.58
CA LEU A 237 11.62 14.36 46.87
C LEU A 237 11.53 15.88 46.72
N LEU A 238 10.35 16.42 46.39
CA LEU A 238 10.12 17.86 46.31
C LEU A 238 10.39 18.54 47.66
N GLU A 239 9.86 17.99 48.76
CA GLU A 239 10.16 18.51 50.11
C GLU A 239 11.66 18.47 50.44
N SER A 240 12.37 17.42 50.01
CA SER A 240 13.82 17.31 50.22
C SER A 240 14.60 18.33 49.39
N GLN A 241 14.13 18.62 48.17
CA GLN A 241 14.70 19.63 47.29
C GLN A 241 14.53 21.03 47.90
N ASP A 242 13.35 21.36 48.42
CA ASP A 242 13.10 22.65 49.09
C ASP A 242 14.02 22.85 50.30
N LYS A 243 14.24 21.80 51.10
CA LYS A 243 15.19 21.84 52.23
C LYS A 243 16.63 22.07 51.77
N PHE A 244 17.03 21.42 50.67
CA PHE A 244 18.37 21.59 50.10
C PHE A 244 18.57 23.02 49.57
N GLU A 245 17.57 23.56 48.88
CA GLU A 245 17.58 24.93 48.37
C GLU A 245 17.64 25.96 49.50
N PHE A 246 16.87 25.76 50.57
CA PHE A 246 16.96 26.60 51.77
C PHE A 246 18.36 26.58 52.40
N THR A 247 18.99 25.40 52.46
CA THR A 247 20.35 25.23 52.99
C THR A 247 21.37 25.93 52.09
N LEU A 248 21.26 25.78 50.77
CA LEU A 248 22.12 26.48 49.80
C LEU A 248 22.03 27.99 49.94
N ASN A 249 20.80 28.54 50.04
CA ASN A 249 20.58 29.97 50.22
C ASN A 249 21.20 30.50 51.53
N THR A 250 21.13 29.70 52.60
CA THR A 250 21.76 30.02 53.88
C THR A 250 23.29 30.07 53.75
N ILE A 251 23.90 29.02 53.16
CA ILE A 251 25.35 28.97 52.93
C ILE A 251 25.81 30.15 52.06
N GLN A 252 25.06 30.49 51.00
CA GLN A 252 25.37 31.64 50.14
C GLN A 252 25.35 32.96 50.93
N LYS A 253 24.37 33.13 51.84
CA LYS A 253 24.29 34.31 52.71
C LYS A 253 25.48 34.38 53.67
N ASP A 254 25.86 33.26 54.28
CA ASP A 254 26.99 33.18 55.20
C ASP A 254 28.31 33.47 54.48
N LEU A 255 28.54 32.88 53.31
CA LEU A 255 29.70 33.16 52.46
C LEU A 255 29.77 34.64 52.07
N LYS A 256 28.65 35.26 51.71
CA LYS A 256 28.59 36.69 51.41
C LYS A 256 28.99 37.52 52.63
N SER A 257 28.44 37.21 53.79
CA SER A 257 28.78 37.91 55.04
C SER A 257 30.25 37.75 55.44
N SER A 258 30.82 36.56 55.28
CA SER A 258 32.23 36.28 55.54
C SER A 258 33.14 37.02 54.55
N ASN A 259 32.75 37.11 53.28
CA ASN A 259 33.49 37.86 52.27
C ASN A 259 33.42 39.37 52.53
N ASP A 260 32.27 39.89 52.96
CA ASP A 260 32.12 41.29 53.35
C ASP A 260 32.96 41.63 54.58
N ASN A 261 33.05 40.72 55.57
CA ASN A 261 33.95 40.86 56.70
C ASN A 261 35.42 40.83 56.28
N TYR A 262 35.81 39.88 55.43
CA TYR A 262 37.17 39.82 54.89
C TYR A 262 37.55 41.10 54.14
N LYS A 263 36.64 41.65 53.33
CA LYS A 263 36.86 42.95 52.65
C LYS A 263 37.05 44.09 53.65
N LYS A 264 36.23 44.15 54.71
CA LYS A 264 36.38 45.17 55.76
C LYS A 264 37.72 45.04 56.48
N ASP A 265 38.10 43.84 56.87
CA ASP A 265 39.38 43.57 57.53
C ASP A 265 40.56 43.94 56.61
N HIS A 266 40.46 43.61 55.32
CA HIS A 266 41.45 44.00 54.32
C HIS A 266 41.58 45.53 54.22
N THR A 267 40.47 46.26 54.10
CA THR A 267 40.50 47.73 54.05
C THR A 267 41.06 48.36 55.32
N LEU A 268 40.80 47.77 56.49
CA LEU A 268 41.34 48.24 57.76
C LEU A 268 42.86 48.01 57.85
N ILE A 269 43.34 46.86 57.36
CA ILE A 269 44.78 46.57 57.27
C ILE A 269 45.46 47.54 56.29
N GLU A 270 44.87 47.78 55.13
CA GLU A 270 45.38 48.75 54.15
C GLU A 270 45.46 50.16 54.76
N GLN A 271 44.42 50.61 55.46
CA GLN A 271 44.43 51.91 56.14
C GLN A 271 45.55 52.00 57.18
N LYS A 272 45.70 50.98 58.04
CA LYS A 272 46.79 50.94 59.03
C LYS A 272 48.18 50.97 58.39
N LEU A 273 48.36 50.34 57.24
CA LEU A 273 49.62 50.39 56.48
C LEU A 273 49.88 51.77 55.90
N ILE A 274 48.85 52.46 55.42
CA ILE A 274 48.94 53.86 54.96
C ILE A 274 49.31 54.76 56.13
N ASP A 275 48.57 54.70 57.24
CA ASP A 275 48.80 55.51 58.44
C ASP A 275 50.24 55.29 58.97
N SER A 276 50.70 54.03 59.01
CA SER A 276 52.08 53.72 59.42
C SER A 276 53.13 54.27 58.45
N ARG A 277 52.86 54.27 57.14
CA ARG A 277 53.74 54.92 56.14
C ARG A 277 53.78 56.42 56.35
N GLU A 278 52.64 57.07 56.57
CA GLU A 278 52.55 58.51 56.82
C GLU A 278 53.29 58.91 58.10
N ILE A 279 53.12 58.15 59.20
CA ILE A 279 53.87 58.35 60.45
C ILE A 279 55.37 58.22 60.21
N ASN A 280 55.81 57.14 59.54
CA ASN A 280 57.23 56.93 59.24
C ASN A 280 57.78 58.06 58.35
N GLN A 281 57.02 58.51 57.36
CA GLN A 281 57.42 59.60 56.47
C GLN A 281 57.48 60.95 57.22
N SER A 282 56.54 61.20 58.15
CA SER A 282 56.59 62.34 59.06
C SER A 282 57.83 62.32 59.94
N MET A 283 58.16 61.17 60.55
CA MET A 283 59.36 61.03 61.38
C MET A 283 60.65 61.23 60.59
N VAL A 284 60.71 60.72 59.36
CA VAL A 284 61.84 60.93 58.45
C VAL A 284 61.96 62.40 58.06
N ASN A 285 60.85 63.06 57.74
CA ASN A 285 60.83 64.48 57.42
C ASN A 285 61.24 65.35 58.61
N ASP A 286 60.79 65.04 59.82
CA ASP A 286 61.21 65.74 61.04
C ASP A 286 62.71 65.57 61.32
N ALA A 287 63.24 64.35 61.14
CA ALA A 287 64.67 64.09 61.26
C ALA A 287 65.50 64.84 60.21
N LEU A 288 65.03 64.86 58.96
CA LEU A 288 65.62 65.64 57.86
C LEU A 288 65.58 67.13 58.16
N ASN A 289 64.45 67.68 58.58
CA ASN A 289 64.29 69.09 58.94
C ASN A 289 65.22 69.49 60.09
N LYS A 290 65.35 68.64 61.11
CA LYS A 290 66.27 68.86 62.22
C LYS A 290 67.73 68.82 61.77
N TYR A 291 68.08 67.89 60.88
CA TYR A 291 69.41 67.82 60.28
C TYR A 291 69.73 69.02 59.38
N TYR A 292 68.77 69.45 58.55
CA TYR A 292 68.89 70.65 57.73
C TYR A 292 69.04 71.91 58.58
N SER A 293 68.28 72.05 59.66
CA SER A 293 68.42 73.18 60.59
C SER A 293 69.83 73.25 61.18
N VAL A 294 70.39 72.11 61.61
CA VAL A 294 71.77 72.05 62.13
C VAL A 294 72.81 72.34 61.04
N LEU A 295 72.58 71.86 59.81
CA LEU A 295 73.46 72.16 58.68
C LEU A 295 73.44 73.64 58.30
N VAL A 296 72.26 74.27 58.27
CA VAL A 296 72.10 75.70 57.99
C VAL A 296 72.85 76.52 59.04
N GLU A 297 72.65 76.21 60.33
CA GLU A 297 73.32 76.89 61.43
C GLU A 297 74.86 76.73 61.36
N LYS A 298 75.33 75.54 60.98
CA LYS A 298 76.76 75.26 60.79
C LYS A 298 77.34 75.93 59.55
N ILE A 299 76.58 76.04 58.47
CA ILE A 299 76.96 76.79 57.26
C ILE A 299 77.02 78.29 57.57
N GLU A 300 76.09 78.83 58.35
CA GLU A 300 76.11 80.24 58.78
C GLU A 300 77.30 80.55 59.69
N LEU A 301 77.62 79.65 60.63
CA LEU A 301 78.83 79.77 61.46
C LEU A 301 80.11 79.68 60.63
N LEU A 302 80.17 78.78 59.64
CA LEU A 302 81.30 78.68 58.72
C LEU A 302 81.41 79.92 57.82
N ARG A 303 80.30 80.52 57.39
CA ARG A 303 80.31 81.80 56.65
C ARG A 303 80.86 82.92 57.53
N GLN A 304 80.38 83.07 58.77
CA GLN A 304 80.91 84.07 59.70
C GLN A 304 82.40 83.87 60.01
N ASP A 305 82.84 82.63 60.20
CA ASP A 305 84.26 82.33 60.48
C ASP A 305 85.14 82.57 59.23
N ASN A 306 84.61 82.33 58.03
CA ASN A 306 85.30 82.59 56.78
C ASN A 306 85.34 84.08 56.45
N ASP A 307 84.27 84.83 56.73
CA ASP A 307 84.24 86.30 56.60
C ASP A 307 85.22 86.94 57.59
N ASN A 308 85.30 86.43 58.83
CA ASN A 308 86.26 86.87 59.84
C ASN A 308 87.72 86.51 59.47
N LYS A 309 87.96 85.32 58.91
CA LYS A 309 89.28 84.90 58.42
C LYS A 309 89.69 85.69 57.18
N ASN A 310 88.79 85.96 56.24
CA ASN A 310 89.07 86.80 55.08
C ASN A 310 89.38 88.23 55.51
N ALA A 311 88.63 88.80 56.46
CA ALA A 311 88.96 90.11 57.02
C ALA A 311 90.35 90.13 57.70
N SER A 312 90.74 89.05 58.40
CA SER A 312 92.05 88.91 59.04
C SER A 312 93.19 88.69 58.03
N LEU A 313 92.94 87.92 56.97
CA LEU A 313 93.91 87.66 55.89
C LEU A 313 94.14 88.90 55.04
N GLN A 314 93.10 89.71 54.77
CA GLN A 314 93.24 90.95 54.03
C GLN A 314 94.09 91.98 54.80
N LEU A 315 93.96 92.04 56.13
CA LEU A 315 94.81 92.88 57.00
C LEU A 315 96.27 92.38 57.12
N LYS A 316 96.50 91.06 56.99
CA LYS A 316 97.85 90.47 57.02
C LYS A 316 98.54 90.51 55.66
N LEU A 317 97.81 90.42 54.55
CA LEU A 317 98.37 90.48 53.20
C LEU A 317 98.88 91.87 52.86
N GLU A 318 98.20 92.96 53.23
CA GLU A 318 98.76 94.30 52.95
C GLU A 318 99.97 94.63 53.84
N ASN A 319 100.06 94.06 55.05
CA ASN A 319 101.26 94.17 55.88
C ASN A 319 102.45 93.32 55.37
N LEU A 320 102.21 92.23 54.65
CA LEU A 320 103.29 91.32 54.18
C LEU A 320 103.81 91.63 52.77
N VAL A 321 103.19 92.54 52.01
CA VAL A 321 103.77 93.09 50.77
C VAL A 321 105.00 93.98 51.06
N SER A 322 105.27 94.28 52.33
CA SER A 322 106.46 95.04 52.75
C SER A 322 107.75 94.22 52.91
N LYS A 323 107.77 92.88 52.73
CA LYS A 323 109.04 92.11 52.66
C LYS A 323 108.95 91.00 51.64
N GLY A 324 109.54 91.27 50.48
CA GLY A 324 109.39 90.46 49.28
C GLY A 324 110.36 89.28 49.16
N VAL A 325 110.58 88.94 47.87
CA VAL A 325 111.55 87.96 47.32
C VAL A 325 111.05 86.51 47.31
N ARG A 326 111.14 85.69 46.24
CA ARG A 326 111.29 85.75 44.76
C ARG A 326 111.00 84.29 44.31
N HIS A 327 109.95 84.02 43.53
CA HIS A 327 109.96 83.74 42.07
C HIS A 327 110.77 82.52 41.56
N CYS A 328 110.05 81.51 41.04
CA CYS A 328 110.20 80.93 39.68
C CYS A 328 109.00 79.96 39.46
N GLY A 329 108.07 80.20 38.53
CA GLY A 329 108.08 79.72 37.13
C GLY A 329 107.45 78.31 37.07
N TYR A 330 106.35 78.01 36.37
CA TYR A 330 106.08 78.07 34.90
C TYR A 330 104.68 77.38 34.63
N PRO A 331 104.18 77.12 33.40
CA PRO A 331 103.29 77.96 32.56
C PRO A 331 101.88 77.34 32.18
N PHE A 332 101.02 78.17 31.56
CA PHE A 332 100.13 77.95 30.37
C PHE A 332 98.89 77.00 30.29
N PHE A 333 97.91 77.50 29.47
CA PHE A 333 96.68 76.96 28.80
C PHE A 333 95.36 76.93 29.61
N GLU A 334 94.28 77.68 29.33
CA GLU A 334 93.43 78.04 28.14
C GLU A 334 92.23 77.10 27.84
N GLY A 335 91.05 77.71 27.66
CA GLY A 335 89.83 77.21 26.97
C GLY A 335 88.81 76.48 27.87
N ASP A 336 87.51 76.45 27.62
CA ASP A 336 86.55 77.12 26.72
C ASP A 336 85.14 76.67 27.20
N ASP A 337 84.09 77.39 26.79
CA ASP A 337 82.62 77.14 26.87
C ASP A 337 81.82 77.51 28.14
#